data_AF-A0A6I6MR45-F1
#
_entry.id   AF-A0A6I6MR45-F1
#
_cell.length_a   1.000
_cell.length_b   1.000
_cell.length_c   1.000
_cell.angle_alpha   90.00
_cell.angle_beta   90.00
_cell.angle_gamma   90.00
#
_symmetry.space_group_name_H-M   'P 1'
#
loop_
_entity.id
_entity.type
_entity.pdbx_description
1 polymer ?
#
loop_
_entity_poly.entity_id
_entity_poly.type
_entity_poly.pdbx_seq_one_letter_code
_entity_poly.pdbx_strand_id
1 'polypeptide(L)'
;MVRYLLLVGVAVIVGLVVFGAMRSLFGDSIVNLITLVIVAVCVVIVWRNLQLNRKVTDATPQQRTAALTFAPDAGKAALYVYRTQFIGKAVGVNLDIDGRQAAQIKSPRFTRVALTPGVHKIELYLGTPDKKKPGANTQDLNVAAGDVIVLKLEIEPQMVGTVIKATRVEAQKAGTEIGRAKMVAPDVAEL
;
A
#
# COMPACT_ATOMS: atom_id res chain seq x y z
N MET A 1 -7.96 14.25 8.06
CA MET A 1 -7.44 15.21 7.07
C MET A 1 -6.89 16.47 7.75
N VAL A 2 -7.65 17.14 8.62
CA VAL A 2 -7.23 18.35 9.39
C VAL A 2 -5.91 18.16 10.16
N ARG A 3 -5.75 17.07 10.92
CA ARG A 3 -4.52 16.79 11.68
C ARG A 3 -3.25 16.70 10.82
N TYR A 4 -3.36 16.22 9.58
CA TYR A 4 -2.24 16.15 8.65
C TYR A 4 -1.93 17.50 8.00
N LEU A 5 -2.96 18.29 7.69
CA LEU A 5 -2.78 19.65 7.15
C LEU A 5 -2.06 20.57 8.14
N LEU A 6 -2.39 20.48 9.43
CA LEU A 6 -1.71 21.24 10.48
C LEU A 6 -0.22 20.87 10.58
N LEU A 7 0.10 19.57 10.53
CA LEU A 7 1.48 19.10 10.62
C LEU A 7 2.30 19.51 9.38
N VAL A 8 1.71 19.41 8.19
CA VAL A 8 2.33 19.90 6.94
C VAL A 8 2.54 21.40 6.99
N GLY A 9 1.56 22.17 7.45
CA GLY A 9 1.68 23.63 7.57
C GLY A 9 2.85 24.05 8.48
N VAL A 10 2.96 23.43 9.67
CA VAL A 10 4.09 23.69 10.58
C VAL A 10 5.42 23.29 9.94
N ALA A 11 5.49 22.11 9.30
CA ALA A 11 6.71 21.65 8.64
C ALA A 11 7.18 22.59 7.52
N VAL A 12 6.25 23.16 6.74
CA VAL A 12 6.55 24.14 5.69
C VAL A 12 7.12 25.42 6.30
N ILE A 13 6.50 25.95 7.35
CA ILE A 13 6.98 27.17 8.02
C ILE A 13 8.39 26.94 8.58
N VAL A 14 8.61 25.84 9.30
CA VAL A 14 9.93 25.47 9.83
C VAL A 14 10.95 25.34 8.69
N GLY A 15 10.58 24.67 7.60
CA GLY A 15 11.43 24.54 6.42
C GLY A 15 11.84 25.88 5.82
N LEU A 16 10.90 26.82 5.69
CA LEU A 16 11.18 28.17 5.18
C LEU A 16 12.11 28.97 6.11
N VAL A 17 11.93 28.86 7.43
CA VAL A 17 12.80 29.52 8.41
C VAL A 17 14.21 28.94 8.37
N VAL A 18 14.34 27.62 8.37
CA VAL A 18 15.64 26.93 8.26
C VAL A 18 16.33 27.30 6.95
N PHE A 19 15.58 27.33 5.84
CA PHE A 19 16.10 27.71 4.54
C PHE A 19 16.59 29.16 4.50
N GLY A 20 15.83 30.10 5.06
CA GLY A 20 16.24 31.50 5.19
C GLY A 20 17.49 31.67 6.06
N ALA A 21 17.55 30.97 7.20
CA ALA A 21 18.73 30.95 8.05
C ALA A 21 19.97 30.39 7.33
N MET A 22 19.82 29.30 6.57
CA MET A 22 20.90 28.75 5.75
C MET A 22 21.40 29.75 4.71
N ARG A 23 20.51 30.49 4.04
CA ARG A 23 20.91 31.53 3.06
C ARG A 23 21.71 32.65 3.72
N SER A 24 21.29 33.08 4.91
CA SER A 24 21.99 34.10 5.69
C SER A 24 23.40 33.66 6.11
N LEU A 25 23.55 32.40 6.55
CA LEU A 25 24.82 31.87 7.07
C LEU A 25 25.82 31.44 5.98
N PHE A 26 25.34 30.84 4.90
CA PHE A 26 26.19 30.20 3.89
C PHE A 26 26.19 30.92 2.54
N GLY A 27 25.38 31.97 2.38
CA GLY A 27 25.22 32.71 1.13
C GLY A 27 24.40 31.96 0.08
N ASP A 28 23.88 32.72 -0.89
CA ASP A 28 22.93 32.21 -1.89
C ASP A 28 23.51 31.11 -2.77
N SER A 29 24.77 31.22 -3.20
CA SER A 29 25.39 30.27 -4.14
C SER A 29 25.46 28.85 -3.55
N ILE A 30 25.89 28.72 -2.29
CA ILE A 30 26.05 27.41 -1.63
C ILE A 30 24.68 26.80 -1.36
N VAL A 31 23.72 27.58 -0.86
CA VAL A 31 22.37 27.08 -0.54
C VAL A 31 21.63 26.66 -1.81
N ASN A 32 21.75 27.40 -2.90
CA ASN A 32 21.15 27.00 -4.18
C ASN A 32 21.73 25.68 -4.69
N LEU A 33 23.05 25.46 -4.58
CA LEU A 33 23.69 24.19 -4.96
C LEU A 33 23.16 23.03 -4.11
N ILE A 34 23.14 23.19 -2.77
CA ILE A 34 22.60 22.16 -1.85
C ILE A 34 21.13 21.87 -2.18
N THR A 35 20.34 22.91 -2.44
CA THR A 35 18.93 22.77 -2.81
C THR A 35 18.77 21.98 -4.10
N LEU A 36 19.56 22.28 -5.12
CA LEU A 36 19.55 21.55 -6.39
C LEU A 36 19.86 20.06 -6.17
N VAL A 37 20.88 19.76 -5.35
CA VAL A 37 21.25 18.37 -5.01
C VAL A 37 20.11 17.67 -4.28
N ILE A 38 19.50 18.30 -3.27
CA ILE A 38 18.37 17.73 -2.53
C ILE A 38 17.19 17.46 -3.45
N VAL A 39 16.84 18.42 -4.32
CA VAL A 39 15.74 18.25 -5.29
C VAL A 39 16.05 17.10 -6.25
N ALA A 40 17.28 17.02 -6.78
CA ALA A 40 17.68 15.93 -7.66
C ALA A 40 17.57 14.56 -6.95
N VAL A 41 18.06 14.44 -5.72
CA VAL A 41 17.94 13.23 -4.91
C VAL A 41 16.47 12.86 -4.67
N CYS A 42 15.63 13.82 -4.30
CA CYS A 42 14.20 13.61 -4.10
C CYS A 42 13.50 13.13 -5.39
N VAL A 43 13.81 13.75 -6.53
CA VAL A 43 13.28 13.35 -7.84
C VAL A 43 13.68 11.91 -8.17
N VAL A 44 14.96 11.55 -8.00
CA VAL A 44 15.46 10.19 -8.23
C VAL A 44 14.76 9.18 -7.33
N ILE A 45 14.61 9.49 -6.03
CA ILE A 45 13.92 8.61 -5.07
C ILE A 45 12.46 8.39 -5.48
N VAL A 46 11.73 9.46 -5.80
CA VAL A 46 10.32 9.36 -6.22
C VAL A 46 10.22 8.57 -7.51
N TRP A 47 11.02 8.90 -8.52
CA TRP A 47 11.00 8.22 -9.82
C TRP A 47 11.31 6.72 -9.69
N ARG A 48 12.34 6.36 -8.93
CA ARG A 48 12.70 4.96 -8.67
C ARG A 48 11.57 4.20 -7.97
N ASN A 49 10.91 4.81 -6.98
CA ASN A 49 9.77 4.20 -6.30
C ASN A 49 8.54 4.05 -7.22
N LEU A 50 8.36 4.95 -8.18
CA LEU A 50 7.26 4.86 -9.14
C LEU A 50 7.48 3.71 -10.14
N GLN A 51 8.72 3.47 -10.58
CA GLN A 51 9.10 2.38 -11.47
C GLN A 51 8.85 0.99 -10.88
N LEU A 52 8.79 0.87 -9.56
CA LEU A 52 8.51 -0.38 -8.85
C LEU A 52 7.04 -0.82 -8.93
N ASN A 53 6.18 0.04 -9.46
CA ASN A 53 4.77 -0.30 -9.67
C ASN A 53 4.57 -0.94 -11.03
N ARG A 54 3.83 -2.04 -11.06
CA ARG A 54 3.37 -2.65 -12.31
C ARG A 54 2.03 -2.06 -12.75
N LYS A 55 1.71 -2.29 -14.02
CA LYS A 55 0.36 -2.07 -14.53
C LYS A 55 -0.55 -3.13 -13.92
N VAL A 56 -1.67 -2.69 -13.36
CA VAL A 56 -2.70 -3.57 -12.79
C VAL A 56 -4.02 -3.29 -13.48
N THR A 57 -4.81 -4.33 -13.67
CA THR A 57 -6.13 -4.23 -14.30
C THR A 57 -7.14 -3.71 -13.29
N ASP A 58 -7.88 -2.67 -13.64
CA ASP A 58 -8.99 -2.21 -12.80
C ASP A 58 -10.13 -3.23 -12.87
N ALA A 59 -10.80 -3.48 -11.75
CA ALA A 59 -11.96 -4.35 -11.74
C ALA A 59 -13.14 -3.69 -12.47
N THR A 60 -13.98 -4.50 -13.10
CA THR A 60 -15.22 -4.01 -13.74
C THR A 60 -16.19 -3.48 -12.68
N PRO A 61 -17.14 -2.59 -13.06
CA PRO A 61 -18.17 -2.14 -12.14
C PRO A 61 -18.96 -3.29 -11.52
N GLN A 62 -19.23 -4.36 -12.27
CA GLN A 62 -19.95 -5.54 -11.81
C GLN A 62 -19.14 -6.32 -10.77
N GLN A 63 -17.84 -6.54 -11.03
CA GLN A 63 -16.92 -7.17 -10.06
C GLN A 63 -16.86 -6.35 -8.77
N ARG A 64 -16.81 -5.03 -8.87
CA ARG A 64 -16.81 -4.14 -7.71
C ARG A 64 -18.12 -4.22 -6.92
N THR A 65 -19.26 -4.15 -7.58
CA THR A 65 -20.56 -4.25 -6.92
C THR A 65 -20.71 -5.60 -6.21
N ALA A 66 -20.31 -6.69 -6.85
CA ALA A 66 -20.32 -8.02 -6.23
C ALA A 66 -19.39 -8.08 -5.01
N ALA A 67 -18.16 -7.57 -5.13
CA ALA A 67 -17.20 -7.56 -4.03
C ALA A 67 -17.67 -6.72 -2.83
N LEU A 68 -18.42 -5.63 -3.05
CA LEU A 68 -18.94 -4.80 -1.97
C LEU A 68 -20.07 -5.44 -1.16
N THR A 69 -20.58 -6.60 -1.58
CA THR A 69 -21.52 -7.39 -0.77
C THR A 69 -20.83 -8.12 0.38
N PHE A 70 -19.49 -8.22 0.36
CA PHE A 70 -18.70 -9.03 1.29
C PHE A 70 -19.12 -10.50 1.33
N ALA A 71 -19.75 -11.02 0.27
CA ALA A 71 -20.13 -12.42 0.18
C ALA A 71 -18.99 -13.27 -0.43
N PRO A 72 -18.70 -14.45 0.12
CA PRO A 72 -17.84 -15.44 -0.52
C PRO A 72 -18.58 -16.17 -1.64
N ASP A 73 -17.81 -16.66 -2.62
CA ASP A 73 -18.35 -17.54 -3.66
C ASP A 73 -18.65 -18.92 -3.06
N ALA A 74 -19.58 -19.67 -3.67
CA ALA A 74 -20.00 -20.96 -3.13
C ALA A 74 -18.82 -21.94 -2.95
N GLY A 75 -18.65 -22.47 -1.74
CA GLY A 75 -17.56 -23.39 -1.41
C GLY A 75 -16.18 -22.74 -1.28
N LYS A 76 -16.09 -21.41 -1.29
CA LYS A 76 -14.84 -20.64 -1.17
C LYS A 76 -14.86 -19.72 0.05
N ALA A 77 -13.69 -19.24 0.43
CA ALA A 77 -13.53 -18.07 1.27
C ALA A 77 -13.27 -16.83 0.38
N ALA A 78 -13.59 -15.64 0.89
CA ALA A 78 -13.26 -14.38 0.24
C ALA A 78 -12.22 -13.62 1.05
N LEU A 79 -11.05 -13.39 0.45
CA LEU A 79 -10.01 -12.54 0.99
C LEU A 79 -10.09 -11.15 0.37
N TYR A 80 -10.37 -10.16 1.21
CA TYR A 80 -10.30 -8.74 0.87
C TYR A 80 -8.99 -8.18 1.40
N VAL A 81 -8.24 -7.51 0.53
CA VAL A 81 -7.01 -6.82 0.93
C VAL A 81 -7.11 -5.37 0.49
N TYR A 82 -6.94 -4.44 1.40
CA TYR A 82 -7.14 -3.02 1.12
C TYR A 82 -6.07 -2.12 1.73
N ARG A 83 -5.88 -0.97 1.10
CA ARG A 83 -4.96 0.09 1.53
C ARG A 83 -5.62 1.44 1.38
N THR A 84 -5.56 2.24 2.43
CA THR A 84 -6.15 3.60 2.49
C THR A 84 -5.24 4.62 3.16
N GLN A 85 -4.13 4.19 3.75
CA GLN A 85 -3.17 5.08 4.39
C GLN A 85 -2.52 6.07 3.41
N PHE A 86 -2.07 7.21 3.93
CA PHE A 86 -1.36 8.22 3.15
C PHE A 86 0.14 7.90 2.97
N ILE A 87 0.76 7.25 3.95
CA ILE A 87 2.18 6.91 3.90
C ILE A 87 2.43 5.92 2.75
N GLY A 88 3.38 6.26 1.87
CA GLY A 88 3.70 5.45 0.69
C GLY A 88 2.51 5.28 -0.26
N LYS A 89 1.64 6.29 -0.39
CA LYS A 89 0.40 6.22 -1.19
C LYS A 89 0.61 5.75 -2.62
N ALA A 90 1.68 6.24 -3.26
CA ALA A 90 2.05 5.92 -4.64
C ALA A 90 2.81 4.59 -4.78
N VAL A 91 3.26 4.01 -3.65
CA VAL A 91 4.03 2.76 -3.61
C VAL A 91 3.05 1.59 -3.57
N GLY A 92 3.19 0.66 -4.52
CA GLY A 92 2.45 -0.59 -4.57
C GLY A 92 2.99 -1.60 -3.55
N VAL A 93 2.07 -2.26 -2.85
CA VAL A 93 2.35 -3.46 -2.06
C VAL A 93 1.92 -4.67 -2.88
N ASN A 94 2.84 -5.59 -3.14
CA ASN A 94 2.50 -6.85 -3.77
C ASN A 94 1.90 -7.79 -2.73
N LEU A 95 0.90 -8.54 -3.18
CA LEU A 95 0.26 -9.61 -2.48
C LEU A 95 0.54 -10.88 -3.25
N ASP A 96 1.33 -11.76 -2.65
CA ASP A 96 1.52 -13.11 -3.15
C ASP A 96 0.81 -14.08 -2.20
N ILE A 97 0.16 -15.09 -2.78
CA ILE A 97 -0.59 -16.12 -2.06
C ILE A 97 -0.12 -17.45 -2.65
N ASP A 98 0.36 -18.34 -1.79
CA ASP A 98 0.92 -19.66 -2.16
C ASP A 98 1.99 -19.58 -3.25
N GLY A 99 2.84 -18.54 -3.17
CA GLY A 99 3.92 -18.30 -4.14
C GLY A 99 3.46 -17.71 -5.47
N ARG A 100 2.17 -17.44 -5.65
CA ARG A 100 1.60 -16.82 -6.87
C ARG A 100 1.29 -15.35 -6.62
N GLN A 101 1.73 -14.48 -7.52
CA GLN A 101 1.42 -13.06 -7.42
C GLN A 101 -0.07 -12.82 -7.69
N ALA A 102 -0.80 -12.42 -6.64
CA ALA A 102 -2.26 -12.28 -6.68
C ALA A 102 -2.72 -10.84 -6.93
N ALA A 103 -1.98 -9.84 -6.45
CA ALA A 103 -2.28 -8.43 -6.70
C ALA A 103 -1.09 -7.50 -6.41
N GLN A 104 -1.19 -6.25 -6.87
CA GLN A 104 -0.37 -5.13 -6.37
C GLN A 104 -1.27 -3.95 -6.03
N ILE A 105 -1.23 -3.50 -4.78
CA ILE A 105 -2.22 -2.57 -4.21
C ILE A 105 -1.52 -1.26 -3.81
N LYS A 106 -1.91 -0.16 -4.47
CA LYS A 106 -1.60 1.23 -4.07
C LYS A 106 -2.67 1.77 -3.12
N SER A 107 -2.51 2.97 -2.56
CA SER A 107 -3.54 3.61 -1.75
C SER A 107 -4.22 4.78 -2.51
N PRO A 108 -5.56 4.97 -2.42
CA PRO A 108 -6.54 4.08 -1.80
C PRO A 108 -7.06 3.02 -2.79
N ARG A 109 -6.76 1.74 -2.57
CA ARG A 109 -7.26 0.64 -3.42
C ARG A 109 -7.54 -0.62 -2.60
N PHE A 110 -8.34 -1.50 -3.16
CA PHE A 110 -8.57 -2.85 -2.63
C PHE A 110 -8.65 -3.90 -3.74
N THR A 111 -8.51 -5.16 -3.37
CA THR A 111 -8.78 -6.33 -4.22
C THR A 111 -9.57 -7.38 -3.43
N ARG A 112 -10.24 -8.28 -4.14
CA ARG A 112 -10.90 -9.47 -3.60
C ARG A 112 -10.33 -10.69 -4.32
N VAL A 113 -9.89 -11.68 -3.56
CA VAL A 113 -9.40 -12.97 -4.06
C VAL A 113 -10.29 -14.07 -3.49
N ALA A 114 -10.76 -14.98 -4.33
CA ALA A 114 -11.43 -16.20 -3.88
C ALA A 114 -10.37 -17.23 -3.46
N LEU A 115 -10.53 -17.79 -2.27
CA LEU A 115 -9.64 -18.81 -1.71
C LEU A 115 -10.38 -20.13 -1.54
N THR A 116 -9.72 -21.22 -1.86
CA THR A 116 -10.12 -22.57 -1.50
C THR A 116 -10.08 -22.74 0.03
N PRO A 117 -10.88 -23.63 0.63
CA PRO A 117 -10.74 -23.92 2.05
C PRO A 117 -9.39 -24.60 2.34
N GLY A 118 -8.67 -24.12 3.34
CA GLY A 118 -7.35 -24.66 3.69
C GLY A 118 -6.39 -23.61 4.25
N VAL A 119 -5.12 -23.99 4.33
CA VAL A 119 -4.03 -23.10 4.75
C VAL A 119 -3.41 -22.45 3.52
N HIS A 120 -3.43 -21.13 3.48
CA HIS A 120 -2.79 -20.30 2.46
C HIS A 120 -1.67 -19.47 3.06
N LYS A 121 -0.53 -19.42 2.38
CA LYS A 121 0.61 -18.60 2.77
C LYS A 121 0.53 -17.25 2.07
N ILE A 122 0.41 -16.16 2.82
CA ILE A 122 0.44 -14.79 2.32
C ILE A 122 1.84 -14.20 2.47
N GLU A 123 2.34 -13.57 1.43
CA GLU A 123 3.58 -12.80 1.45
C GLU A 123 3.36 -11.38 0.93
N LEU A 124 3.89 -10.39 1.66
CA LEU A 124 3.77 -8.97 1.32
C LEU A 124 5.13 -8.30 1.17
N TYR A 125 5.32 -7.57 0.06
CA TYR A 125 6.57 -6.87 -0.20
C TYR A 125 6.38 -5.64 -1.09
N LEU A 126 7.31 -4.70 -0.99
CA LEU A 126 7.39 -3.52 -1.86
C LEU A 126 8.30 -3.83 -3.05
N GLY A 127 7.90 -3.45 -4.26
CA GLY A 127 8.75 -3.55 -5.45
C GLY A 127 8.64 -4.86 -6.23
N THR A 128 9.74 -5.34 -6.82
CA THR A 128 9.71 -6.55 -7.66
C THR A 128 9.84 -7.82 -6.80
N PRO A 129 9.30 -8.97 -7.25
CA PRO A 129 9.42 -10.25 -6.53
C PRO A 129 10.86 -10.62 -6.18
N ASP A 130 11.83 -10.30 -7.05
CA ASP A 130 13.26 -10.57 -6.84
C ASP A 130 13.86 -9.82 -5.63
N LYS A 131 13.13 -8.84 -5.09
CA LYS A 131 13.53 -8.05 -3.91
C LYS A 131 12.80 -8.48 -2.63
N LYS A 132 12.06 -9.59 -2.67
CA LYS A 132 11.49 -10.21 -1.48
C LYS A 132 12.60 -10.50 -0.48
N LYS A 133 12.44 -10.02 0.76
CA LYS A 133 13.26 -10.47 1.88
C LYS A 133 12.64 -11.76 2.42
N PRO A 134 13.38 -12.89 2.46
CA PRO A 134 12.85 -14.15 2.99
C PRO A 134 12.25 -13.97 4.38
N GLY A 135 11.03 -14.49 4.59
CA GLY A 135 10.33 -14.47 5.90
C GLY A 135 9.77 -13.12 6.35
N ALA A 136 10.05 -12.02 5.66
CA ALA A 136 9.47 -10.71 6.01
C ALA A 136 8.01 -10.61 5.56
N ASN A 137 7.13 -10.15 6.47
CA ASN A 137 5.69 -9.95 6.22
C ASN A 137 4.99 -11.19 5.61
N THR A 138 5.37 -12.37 6.09
CA THR A 138 4.70 -13.63 5.76
C THR A 138 3.65 -13.95 6.84
N GLN A 139 2.48 -14.41 6.43
CA GLN A 139 1.41 -14.84 7.34
C GLN A 139 0.68 -16.05 6.76
N ASP A 140 0.47 -17.07 7.58
CA ASP A 140 -0.41 -18.17 7.21
C ASP A 140 -1.86 -17.83 7.57
N LEU A 141 -2.77 -18.08 6.63
CA LEU A 141 -4.20 -17.98 6.82
C LEU A 141 -4.83 -19.36 6.69
N ASN A 142 -5.42 -19.86 7.77
CA ASN A 142 -6.33 -20.98 7.69
C ASN A 142 -7.75 -20.46 7.47
N VAL A 143 -8.40 -20.90 6.40
CA VAL A 143 -9.72 -20.40 5.99
C VAL A 143 -10.69 -21.56 5.72
N ALA A 144 -11.94 -21.39 6.11
CA ALA A 144 -13.03 -22.31 5.81
C ALA A 144 -13.92 -21.77 4.67
N ALA A 145 -14.65 -22.67 4.00
CA ALA A 145 -15.69 -22.25 3.06
C ALA A 145 -16.71 -21.34 3.76
N GLY A 146 -17.05 -20.22 3.13
CA GLY A 146 -17.93 -19.20 3.71
C GLY A 146 -17.21 -18.13 4.52
N ASP A 147 -15.89 -18.25 4.73
CA ASP A 147 -15.15 -17.22 5.45
C ASP A 147 -15.02 -15.92 4.64
N VAL A 148 -15.11 -14.80 5.37
CA VAL A 148 -14.80 -13.47 4.86
C VAL A 148 -13.62 -12.93 5.67
N ILE A 149 -12.46 -12.85 5.02
CA ILE A 149 -11.23 -12.35 5.60
C ILE A 149 -10.97 -10.96 5.05
N VAL A 150 -10.73 -9.98 5.92
CA VAL A 150 -10.38 -8.62 5.49
C VAL A 150 -9.06 -8.20 6.12
N LEU A 151 -8.09 -7.86 5.29
CA LEU A 151 -6.76 -7.39 5.69
C LEU A 151 -6.57 -5.93 5.27
N LYS A 152 -6.27 -5.09 6.25
CA LYS A 152 -5.77 -3.73 6.03
C LYS A 152 -4.26 -3.78 5.93
N LEU A 153 -3.69 -3.28 4.84
CA LEU A 153 -2.24 -3.15 4.71
C LEU A 153 -1.77 -1.74 5.02
N GLU A 154 -0.78 -1.65 5.90
CA GLU A 154 -0.12 -0.42 6.30
C GLU A 154 1.38 -0.54 6.08
N ILE A 155 2.01 0.58 5.71
CA ILE A 155 3.45 0.70 5.51
C ILE A 155 3.94 1.53 6.67
N GLU A 156 4.74 0.90 7.53
CA GLU A 156 5.33 1.54 8.69
C GLU A 156 6.81 1.82 8.40
N PRO A 157 7.19 3.11 8.25
CA PRO A 157 8.59 3.50 8.15
C PRO A 157 9.33 3.08 9.42
N GLN A 158 10.52 2.52 9.25
CA GLN A 158 11.42 2.19 10.37
C GLN A 158 12.65 3.08 10.29
N MET A 159 13.43 3.15 11.38
CA MET A 159 14.76 3.79 11.38
C MET A 159 15.63 3.24 10.24
N VAL A 160 15.53 1.94 9.98
CA VAL A 160 16.16 1.27 8.83
C VAL A 160 15.11 0.45 8.10
N GLY A 161 14.81 0.83 6.86
CA GLY A 161 13.87 0.10 6.01
C GLY A 161 12.41 0.36 6.34
N THR A 162 11.57 -0.62 6.10
CA THR A 162 10.12 -0.48 6.14
C THR A 162 9.46 -1.83 6.38
N VAL A 163 8.41 -1.85 7.19
CA VAL A 163 7.60 -3.04 7.48
C VAL A 163 6.22 -2.88 6.84
N ILE A 164 5.65 -3.99 6.37
CA ILE A 164 4.27 -4.01 5.88
C ILE A 164 3.44 -4.73 6.93
N LYS A 165 2.53 -4.00 7.56
CA LYS A 165 1.62 -4.56 8.54
C LYS A 165 0.34 -5.00 7.85
N ALA A 166 -0.01 -6.28 7.97
CA ALA A 166 -1.32 -6.78 7.62
C ALA A 166 -2.15 -6.94 8.89
N THR A 167 -3.17 -6.11 9.05
CA THR A 167 -4.06 -6.17 10.21
C THR A 167 -5.39 -6.76 9.77
N ARG A 168 -5.86 -7.80 10.46
CA ARG A 168 -7.21 -8.33 10.23
C ARG A 168 -8.25 -7.36 10.79
N VAL A 169 -9.26 -7.05 9.99
CA VAL A 169 -10.33 -6.11 10.35
C VAL A 169 -11.69 -6.79 10.09
N GLU A 170 -12.70 -6.43 10.86
CA GLU A 170 -14.08 -6.85 10.60
C GLU A 170 -14.61 -6.23 9.30
N ALA A 171 -15.36 -7.00 8.52
CA ALA A 171 -15.92 -6.56 7.24
C ALA A 171 -16.77 -5.27 7.37
N GLN A 172 -17.55 -5.15 8.44
CA GLN A 172 -18.40 -4.00 8.71
C GLN A 172 -17.57 -2.71 8.87
N LYS A 173 -16.47 -2.79 9.63
CA LYS A 173 -15.55 -1.64 9.84
C LYS A 173 -14.82 -1.28 8.55
N ALA A 174 -14.39 -2.29 7.80
CA ALA A 174 -13.67 -2.08 6.54
C ALA A 174 -14.57 -1.56 5.40
N GLY A 175 -15.88 -1.85 5.42
CA GLY A 175 -16.83 -1.51 4.35
C GLY A 175 -16.86 -0.03 3.98
N THR A 176 -16.75 0.88 4.95
CA THR A 176 -16.70 2.32 4.67
C THR A 176 -15.43 2.74 3.92
N GLU A 177 -14.29 2.15 4.30
CA GLU A 177 -12.99 2.43 3.69
C GLU A 177 -12.89 1.81 2.29
N ILE A 178 -13.28 0.53 2.17
CA ILE A 178 -13.30 -0.23 0.91
C ILE A 178 -14.30 0.39 -0.08
N GLY A 179 -15.48 0.81 0.39
CA GLY A 179 -16.51 1.44 -0.44
C GLY A 179 -16.08 2.75 -1.10
N ARG A 180 -15.04 3.43 -0.56
CA ARG A 180 -14.42 4.63 -1.15
C ARG A 180 -13.17 4.33 -1.97
N ALA A 181 -12.61 3.13 -1.82
CA ALA A 181 -11.41 2.71 -2.51
C ALA A 181 -11.73 2.21 -3.93
N LYS A 182 -10.73 2.33 -4.82
CA LYS A 182 -10.81 1.78 -6.17
C LYS A 182 -10.49 0.28 -6.12
N MET A 183 -11.30 -0.54 -6.80
CA MET A 183 -11.04 -1.98 -6.89
C MET A 183 -10.08 -2.28 -8.03
N VAL A 184 -9.08 -3.12 -7.74
CA VAL A 184 -8.17 -3.73 -8.72
C VAL A 184 -8.61 -5.18 -8.88
N ALA A 185 -8.63 -5.67 -10.12
CA ALA A 185 -8.88 -7.10 -10.37
C ALA A 185 -7.67 -7.91 -9.89
N PRO A 186 -7.89 -9.05 -9.21
CA PRO A 186 -6.78 -9.94 -8.87
C PRO A 186 -6.19 -10.52 -10.16
N ASP A 187 -4.88 -10.79 -10.17
CA ASP A 187 -4.21 -11.43 -11.32
C ASP A 187 -4.50 -12.92 -11.39
N VAL A 188 -4.97 -13.48 -10.28
CA VAL A 188 -5.43 -14.86 -10.14
C VAL A 188 -6.90 -14.82 -9.74
N ALA A 189 -7.76 -15.48 -10.51
CA ALA A 189 -9.20 -15.50 -10.24
C ALA A 189 -9.53 -16.28 -8.96
N GLU A 190 -8.76 -17.33 -8.69
CA GLU A 190 -8.97 -18.29 -7.60
C GLU A 190 -7.64 -18.94 -7.21
N LEU A 191 -7.50 -19.27 -5.93
CA LEU A 191 -6.36 -19.99 -5.35
C LEU A 191 -6.83 -21.05 -4.36
#